data_AF-A0A4Y2NGS4-F1
#
_entry.id   AF-A0A4Y2NGS4-F1
#
_cell.length_a   1.000
_cell.length_b   1.000
_cell.length_c   1.000
_cell.angle_alpha   90.00
_cell.angle_beta   90.00
_cell.angle_gamma   90.00
#
_symmetry.space_group_name_H-M   'P 1'
#
loop_
_entity.id
_entity.type
_entity.pdbx_description
1 polymer ?
#
loop_
_entity_poly.entity_id
_entity_poly.type
_entity_poly.pdbx_seq_one_letter_code
_entity_poly.pdbx_strand_id
1 'polypeptide(L)'
;MFKAIADPADCEVRSVIRLLKAKKVKPAEIHRQLVEFYGENVMTDGMVRKWVRQFNDGRTNVHDEARSGRPFVVNDGLVAKVNEKIRENKRFTIRMLFDEFPQISKTVLHEIVTSSLNYRKLCSRWVPKMLTDVHKMK
;
A
#
# COMPACT_ATOMS: atom_id res chain seq x y z
N MET A 1 -22.99 -9.30 -37.89
CA MET A 1 -22.34 -8.30 -37.02
C MET A 1 -21.99 -8.98 -35.72
N PHE A 2 -20.72 -9.02 -35.36
CA PHE A 2 -20.33 -9.45 -34.01
C PHE A 2 -20.89 -8.43 -33.02
N LYS A 3 -21.57 -8.90 -31.97
CA LYS A 3 -21.99 -8.02 -30.88
C LYS A 3 -20.72 -7.59 -30.15
N ALA A 4 -20.53 -6.28 -29.99
CA ALA A 4 -19.45 -5.77 -29.16
C ALA A 4 -19.58 -6.36 -27.75
N ILE A 5 -18.46 -6.83 -27.19
CA ILE A 5 -18.42 -7.26 -25.79
C ILE A 5 -18.58 -5.99 -24.95
N ALA A 6 -19.68 -5.91 -24.20
CA ALA A 6 -19.96 -4.76 -23.36
C ALA A 6 -19.11 -4.81 -22.08
N ASP A 7 -18.52 -3.66 -21.74
CA ASP A 7 -17.79 -3.40 -20.48
C ASP A 7 -16.72 -4.45 -20.11
N PRO A 8 -15.68 -4.64 -20.96
CA PRO A 8 -14.60 -5.57 -20.64
C PRO A 8 -13.79 -5.08 -19.44
N ALA A 9 -13.32 -6.01 -18.62
CA ALA A 9 -12.39 -5.66 -17.57
C ALA A 9 -11.04 -5.22 -18.18
N ASP A 10 -10.41 -4.21 -17.60
CA ASP A 10 -9.10 -3.69 -18.02
C ASP A 10 -8.06 -4.79 -18.27
N CYS A 11 -8.01 -5.79 -17.39
CA CYS A 11 -7.06 -6.91 -17.49
C CYS A 11 -7.35 -7.82 -18.69
N GLU A 12 -8.60 -7.95 -19.13
CA GLU A 12 -8.98 -8.73 -20.31
C GLU A 12 -8.48 -8.06 -21.58
N VAL A 13 -8.73 -6.76 -21.72
CA VAL A 13 -8.25 -5.98 -22.88
C VAL A 13 -6.72 -6.01 -22.96
N ARG A 14 -6.03 -5.87 -21.81
CA ARG A 14 -4.56 -5.95 -21.75
C ARG A 14 -4.03 -7.35 -22.06
N SER A 15 -4.78 -8.40 -21.73
CA SER A 15 -4.45 -9.78 -22.11
C SER A 15 -4.53 -9.98 -23.62
N VAL A 16 -5.54 -9.40 -24.27
CA VAL A 16 -5.66 -9.40 -25.75
C VAL A 16 -4.50 -8.65 -26.39
N ILE A 17 -4.11 -7.49 -25.85
CA ILE A 17 -2.92 -6.75 -26.32
C ILE A 17 -1.68 -7.64 -26.23
N ARG A 18 -1.47 -8.32 -25.10
CA ARG A 18 -0.32 -9.21 -24.90
C ARG A 18 -0.29 -10.34 -25.93
N LEU A 19 -1.44 -10.94 -26.22
CA LEU A 19 -1.58 -11.99 -27.23
C LEU A 19 -1.28 -11.48 -28.64
N LEU A 20 -1.90 -10.37 -29.06
CA LEU A 20 -1.73 -9.80 -30.40
C LEU A 20 -0.30 -9.29 -30.62
N LYS A 21 0.32 -8.74 -29.57
CA LYS A 21 1.75 -8.40 -29.54
C LYS A 21 2.62 -9.64 -29.75
N ALA A 22 2.32 -10.76 -29.09
CA ALA A 22 3.06 -12.01 -29.29
C ALA A 22 2.92 -12.55 -30.72
N LYS A 23 1.78 -12.30 -31.37
CA LYS A 23 1.55 -12.55 -32.81
C LYS A 23 2.24 -11.53 -33.74
N LYS A 24 3.04 -10.59 -33.20
CA LYS A 24 3.75 -9.54 -33.95
C LYS A 24 2.84 -8.58 -34.72
N VAL A 25 1.61 -8.37 -34.25
CA VAL A 25 0.69 -7.37 -34.82
C VAL A 25 1.16 -5.97 -34.46
N LYS A 26 1.10 -5.03 -35.40
CA LYS A 26 1.50 -3.63 -35.18
C LYS A 26 0.52 -2.95 -34.18
N PRO A 27 0.99 -2.06 -33.29
CA PRO A 27 0.12 -1.42 -32.28
C PRO A 27 -1.12 -0.72 -32.84
N ALA A 28 -1.01 -0.06 -33.99
CA ALA A 28 -2.14 0.60 -34.65
C ALA A 28 -3.24 -0.40 -35.08
N GLU A 29 -2.82 -1.60 -35.49
CA GLU A 29 -3.75 -2.67 -35.89
C GLU A 29 -4.37 -3.35 -34.67
N ILE A 30 -3.60 -3.49 -33.58
CA ILE A 30 -4.13 -3.92 -32.28
C ILE A 30 -5.27 -2.99 -31.83
N HIS A 31 -5.07 -1.67 -31.91
CA HIS A 31 -6.10 -0.70 -31.55
C HIS A 31 -7.37 -0.85 -32.41
N ARG A 32 -7.24 -1.03 -33.73
CA ARG A 32 -8.39 -1.26 -34.62
C ARG A 32 -9.19 -2.51 -34.24
N GLN A 33 -8.51 -3.62 -33.97
CA GLN A 33 -9.16 -4.85 -33.53
C GLN A 33 -9.86 -4.67 -32.18
N LEU A 34 -9.23 -3.96 -31.23
CA LEU A 34 -9.86 -3.68 -29.94
C LEU A 34 -11.15 -2.86 -30.11
N VAL A 35 -11.14 -1.82 -30.95
CA VAL A 35 -12.32 -1.02 -31.25
C VAL A 35 -13.42 -1.85 -31.94
N GLU A 36 -13.05 -2.77 -32.83
CA GLU A 36 -13.99 -3.66 -33.50
C GLU A 36 -14.70 -4.62 -32.52
N PHE A 37 -13.97 -5.18 -31.54
CA PHE A 37 -14.51 -6.17 -30.60
C PHE A 37 -15.16 -5.58 -29.34
N TYR A 38 -14.64 -4.45 -28.84
CA TYR A 38 -15.02 -3.86 -27.55
C TYR A 38 -15.63 -2.45 -27.67
N GLY A 39 -15.64 -1.85 -28.86
CA GLY A 39 -16.16 -0.51 -29.11
C GLY A 39 -15.15 0.62 -28.96
N GLU A 40 -15.53 1.83 -29.37
CA GLU A 40 -14.65 3.01 -29.46
C GLU A 40 -14.05 3.46 -28.12
N ASN A 41 -14.75 3.20 -27.01
CA ASN A 41 -14.37 3.67 -25.68
C ASN A 41 -13.48 2.70 -24.89
N VAL A 42 -13.05 1.59 -25.48
CA VAL A 42 -12.30 0.54 -24.75
C VAL A 42 -10.93 1.04 -24.26
N MET A 43 -10.14 1.66 -25.13
CA MET A 43 -8.78 2.10 -24.82
C MET A 43 -8.26 3.02 -25.93
N THR A 44 -7.57 4.09 -25.56
CA THR A 44 -6.92 4.97 -26.53
C THR A 44 -5.70 4.30 -27.18
N ASP A 45 -5.42 4.64 -28.43
CA ASP A 45 -4.23 4.17 -29.16
C ASP A 45 -2.90 4.45 -28.39
N GLY A 46 -2.82 5.58 -27.69
CA GLY A 46 -1.66 5.89 -26.83
C GLY A 46 -1.47 4.89 -25.69
N MET A 47 -2.57 4.43 -25.07
CA MET A 47 -2.53 3.43 -24.00
C MET A 47 -2.20 2.04 -24.54
N VAL A 48 -2.69 1.68 -25.74
CA VAL A 48 -2.29 0.44 -26.44
C VAL A 48 -0.79 0.42 -26.68
N ARG A 49 -0.21 1.51 -27.22
CA ARG A 49 1.24 1.62 -27.45
C ARG A 49 2.04 1.53 -26.16
N LYS A 50 1.55 2.14 -25.08
CA LYS A 50 2.16 2.05 -23.74
C LYS A 50 2.22 0.60 -23.26
N TRP A 51 1.12 -0.15 -23.36
CA TRP A 51 1.07 -1.56 -22.97
C TRP A 51 1.97 -2.44 -23.84
N VAL A 52 1.97 -2.24 -25.16
CA VAL A 52 2.88 -2.97 -26.07
C VAL A 52 4.34 -2.71 -25.69
N ARG A 53 4.72 -1.47 -25.37
CA ARG A 53 6.06 -1.13 -24.89
C ARG A 53 6.39 -1.86 -23.59
N GLN A 54 5.52 -1.81 -22.58
CA GLN A 54 5.77 -2.52 -21.32
C GLN A 54 5.93 -4.03 -21.50
N PHE A 55 5.14 -4.64 -22.40
CA PHE A 55 5.29 -6.06 -22.74
C PHE A 55 6.55 -6.37 -23.58
N ASN A 56 7.13 -5.38 -24.26
CA ASN A 56 8.46 -5.49 -24.88
C ASN A 56 9.56 -5.40 -23.83
N ASP A 57 9.38 -4.54 -22.82
CA ASP A 57 10.31 -4.33 -21.71
C ASP A 57 10.27 -5.49 -20.67
N GLY A 58 9.55 -6.58 -20.96
CA GLY A 58 9.55 -7.81 -20.16
C GLY A 58 8.45 -7.93 -19.11
N ARG A 59 7.51 -6.97 -19.02
CA ARG A 59 6.35 -7.08 -18.13
C ARG A 59 5.50 -8.29 -18.52
N THR A 60 5.10 -9.10 -17.54
CA THR A 60 4.20 -10.25 -17.74
C THR A 60 2.83 -10.07 -17.09
N ASN A 61 2.72 -9.19 -16.09
CA ASN A 61 1.47 -8.92 -15.39
C ASN A 61 0.56 -7.95 -16.17
N VAL A 62 -0.70 -8.31 -16.34
CA VAL A 62 -1.75 -7.52 -17.02
C VAL A 62 -2.51 -6.60 -16.05
N HIS A 63 -2.42 -6.84 -14.75
CA HIS A 63 -3.03 -6.00 -13.72
C HIS A 63 -2.22 -4.74 -13.47
N ASP A 64 -2.89 -3.72 -12.94
CA ASP A 64 -2.22 -2.52 -12.41
C ASP A 64 -1.23 -2.92 -11.32
N GLU A 65 -0.09 -2.23 -11.29
CA GLU A 65 0.80 -2.31 -10.14
C GLU A 65 0.14 -1.63 -8.93
N ALA A 66 0.53 -2.07 -7.73
CA ALA A 66 0.12 -1.40 -6.51
C ALA A 66 0.45 0.09 -6.63
N ARG A 67 -0.59 0.93 -6.57
CA ARG A 67 -0.39 2.38 -6.60
C ARG A 67 0.34 2.75 -5.31
N SER A 68 1.48 3.41 -5.45
CA SER A 68 2.06 4.15 -4.33
C SER A 68 0.98 5.14 -3.88
N GLY A 69 0.36 4.88 -2.72
CA GLY A 69 -0.65 5.75 -2.15
C GLY A 69 -0.06 7.11 -1.79
N ARG A 70 -0.81 7.92 -1.04
CA ARG A 70 -0.26 9.15 -0.46
C ARG A 70 0.98 8.80 0.35
N PRO A 71 2.14 9.45 0.11
CA PRO A 71 3.33 9.21 0.92
C PRO A 71 2.97 9.48 2.37
N PHE A 72 3.08 8.44 3.19
CA PHE A 72 2.83 8.52 4.62
C PHE A 72 4.05 9.19 5.24
N VAL A 73 3.84 10.21 6.07
CA VAL A 73 4.93 11.02 6.68
C VAL A 73 5.80 10.18 7.63
N VAL A 74 5.37 8.96 7.94
CA VAL A 74 6.07 8.04 8.83
C VAL A 74 7.12 7.28 8.03
N ASN A 75 8.37 7.63 8.29
CA ASN A 75 9.55 6.88 7.86
C ASN A 75 9.89 5.80 8.90
N ASP A 76 10.54 4.71 8.48
CA ASP A 76 11.00 3.63 9.36
C ASP A 76 11.90 4.14 10.50
N GLY A 77 12.75 5.13 10.21
CA GLY A 77 13.59 5.76 11.22
C GLY A 77 12.80 6.52 12.30
N LEU A 78 11.61 7.03 11.97
CA LEU A 78 10.72 7.66 12.95
C LEU A 78 10.04 6.61 13.82
N VAL A 79 9.57 5.51 13.23
CA VAL A 79 8.98 4.38 13.95
C VAL A 79 9.97 3.82 14.97
N ALA A 80 11.24 3.67 14.60
CA ALA A 80 12.30 3.22 15.49
C ALA A 80 12.48 4.15 16.70
N LYS A 81 12.57 5.47 16.49
CA LYS A 81 12.71 6.46 17.58
C LYS A 81 11.51 6.45 18.54
N VAL A 82 10.30 6.36 18.01
CA VAL A 82 9.08 6.25 18.85
C VAL A 82 9.12 4.96 19.67
N ASN A 83 9.56 3.84 19.09
CA ASN A 83 9.68 2.57 19.79
C ASN A 83 10.75 2.61 20.90
N GLU A 84 11.89 3.25 20.66
CA GLU A 84 12.93 3.46 21.68
C GLU A 84 12.38 4.22 22.89
N LYS A 85 11.67 5.34 22.66
CA LYS A 85 11.04 6.11 23.75
C LYS A 85 10.03 5.30 24.56
N ILE A 86 9.23 4.46 23.90
CA ILE A 86 8.26 3.58 24.59
C ILE A 86 9.00 2.49 25.40
N ARG A 87 10.14 2.00 24.92
CA ARG A 87 10.95 1.00 25.63
C ARG A 87 11.66 1.57 26.85
N GLU A 88 12.13 2.83 26.77
CA GLU A 88 12.70 3.56 27.91
C GLU A 88 11.67 3.69 29.05
N ASN A 89 10.42 4.03 28.72
CA ASN A 89 9.34 4.12 29.69
C ASN A 89 8.03 3.54 29.15
N LYS A 90 7.72 2.32 29.59
CA LYS A 90 6.52 1.57 29.19
C LYS A 90 5.19 2.21 29.61
N ARG A 91 5.21 3.26 30.44
CA ARG A 91 4.03 4.03 30.87
C ARG A 91 3.82 5.32 30.05
N PHE A 92 4.44 5.42 28.88
CA PHE A 92 4.28 6.59 28.00
C PHE A 92 2.84 6.80 27.55
N THR A 93 2.45 8.07 27.42
CA THR A 93 1.17 8.47 26.84
C THR A 93 1.37 9.08 25.45
N ILE A 94 0.34 9.03 24.59
CA ILE A 94 0.37 9.69 23.28
C ILE A 94 0.65 11.21 23.40
N ARG A 95 0.22 11.84 24.50
CA ARG A 95 0.50 13.25 24.75
C ARG A 95 1.98 13.50 25.02
N MET A 96 2.60 12.69 25.86
CA MET A 96 4.05 12.78 26.10
C MET A 96 4.84 12.49 24.81
N LEU A 97 4.40 11.55 23.98
CA LEU A 97 5.03 11.32 22.67
C LEU A 97 4.93 12.56 21.77
N PHE A 98 3.80 13.27 21.80
CA PHE A 98 3.65 14.50 21.04
C PHE A 98 4.56 15.61 21.56
N ASP A 99 4.75 15.70 22.86
CA ASP A 99 5.64 16.70 23.47
C ASP A 99 7.11 16.45 23.05
N GLU A 100 7.52 15.18 22.89
CA GLU A 100 8.84 14.78 22.37
C GLU A 100 8.96 14.94 20.84
N PHE A 101 7.85 14.77 20.12
CA PHE A 101 7.80 14.83 18.65
C PHE A 101 6.74 15.84 18.17
N PRO A 102 6.91 17.15 18.42
CA PRO A 102 5.90 18.17 18.11
C PRO A 102 5.64 18.35 16.61
N GLN A 103 6.59 17.92 15.77
CA GLN A 103 6.48 17.94 14.31
C GLN A 103 5.50 16.89 13.75
N ILE A 104 4.97 16.00 14.59
CA ILE A 104 4.09 14.90 14.19
C ILE A 104 2.75 15.09 14.87
N SER A 105 1.66 14.91 14.13
CA SER A 105 0.33 14.95 14.74
C SER A 105 0.10 13.79 15.72
N LYS A 106 -0.73 14.02 16.75
CA LYS A 106 -1.12 12.99 17.72
C LYS A 106 -1.76 11.76 17.07
N THR A 107 -2.52 11.97 15.99
CA THR A 107 -3.18 10.88 15.24
C THR A 107 -2.14 9.96 14.59
N VAL A 108 -1.13 10.54 13.93
CA VAL A 108 -0.06 9.77 13.30
C VAL A 108 0.77 9.03 14.36
N LEU A 109 1.08 9.68 15.49
CA LEU A 109 1.75 9.01 16.62
C LEU A 109 0.93 7.83 17.15
N HIS A 110 -0.38 8.00 17.27
CA HIS A 110 -1.28 6.91 17.67
C HIS A 110 -1.24 5.75 16.66
N GLU A 111 -1.33 6.04 15.36
CA GLU A 111 -1.23 5.03 14.30
C GLU A 111 0.12 4.30 14.31
N ILE A 112 1.24 4.98 14.55
CA ILE A 112 2.55 4.36 14.70
C ILE A 112 2.53 3.36 15.86
N VAL A 113 2.00 3.76 17.01
CA VAL A 113 1.97 2.92 18.20
C VAL A 113 1.06 1.71 18.02
N THR A 114 -0.14 1.90 17.48
CA THR A 114 -1.14 0.83 17.39
C THR A 114 -1.03 -0.03 16.14
N SER A 115 -0.72 0.57 14.99
CA SER A 115 -0.76 -0.12 13.69
C SER A 115 0.63 -0.58 13.27
N SER A 116 1.64 0.29 13.38
CA SER A 116 3.01 -0.06 12.95
C SER A 116 3.76 -0.90 14.01
N LEU A 117 3.71 -0.49 15.28
CA LEU A 117 4.38 -1.19 16.39
C LEU A 117 3.50 -2.24 17.08
N ASN A 118 2.19 -2.23 16.80
CA ASN A 118 1.21 -3.16 17.38
C ASN A 118 1.20 -3.18 18.93
N TYR A 119 1.52 -2.05 19.57
CA TYR A 119 1.39 -1.92 21.01
C TYR A 119 -0.07 -1.72 21.40
N ARG A 120 -0.43 -2.24 22.57
CA ARG A 120 -1.75 -2.09 23.18
C ARG A 120 -1.63 -1.47 24.56
N LYS A 121 -2.55 -0.57 24.88
CA LYS A 121 -2.66 -0.03 26.23
C LYS A 121 -3.19 -1.11 27.17
N LEU A 122 -2.40 -1.44 28.19
CA LEU A 122 -2.80 -2.35 29.26
C LEU A 122 -2.97 -1.57 30.57
N CYS A 123 -3.94 -1.98 31.38
CA CYS A 123 -4.06 -1.46 32.74
C CYS A 123 -3.04 -2.17 33.64
N SER A 124 -2.31 -1.40 34.46
CA SER A 124 -1.44 -1.98 35.48
C SER A 124 -2.28 -2.72 36.51
N ARG A 125 -1.79 -3.86 37.02
CA ARG A 125 -2.44 -4.58 38.12
C ARG A 125 -2.24 -3.82 39.43
N TRP A 126 -3.26 -3.83 40.28
CA TRP A 126 -3.16 -3.25 41.62
C TRP A 126 -2.23 -4.09 42.49
N VAL A 127 -1.34 -3.43 43.22
CA VAL A 127 -0.40 -4.05 44.14
C VAL A 127 -0.77 -3.63 45.56
N PRO A 128 -1.13 -4.56 46.47
CA PRO A 128 -1.70 -4.21 47.77
C PRO A 128 -0.79 -3.41 48.70
N LYS A 129 0.51 -3.59 48.58
CA LYS A 129 1.51 -2.90 49.39
C LYS A 129 2.83 -2.85 48.64
N MET A 130 3.59 -1.77 48.84
CA MET A 130 4.96 -1.67 48.35
C MET A 130 5.84 -2.68 49.09
N LEU A 131 6.40 -3.64 48.35
CA LEU A 131 7.29 -4.65 48.91
C LEU A 131 8.68 -4.04 49.12
N THR A 132 9.20 -4.16 50.34
CA THR A 132 10.60 -3.90 50.66
C THR A 132 11.44 -5.10 50.26
N ASP A 133 12.76 -4.96 50.21
CA ASP A 133 13.64 -6.05 49.80
C ASP A 133 13.60 -7.23 50.77
N VAL A 134 13.38 -6.97 52.06
CA VAL A 134 13.13 -8.01 53.09
C VAL A 134 11.90 -8.87 52.73
N HIS A 135 10.83 -8.29 52.17
CA HIS A 135 9.65 -9.04 51.77
C HIS A 135 9.86 -9.91 50.51
N LYS A 136 10.91 -9.64 49.71
CA LYS A 136 11.21 -10.35 48.45
C LYS A 136 12.21 -11.51 48.62
N MET A 137 12.88 -11.59 49.78
CA MET A 137 13.95 -12.56 50.06
C MET A 137 13.46 -13.90 50.62
N LYS A 138 12.17 -14.23 50.50
CA LYS A 138 11.55 -15.42 51.08
C LYS A 138 10.78 -16.18 50.01
#